data_AF-A0A452Z9G8-F1
#
_entry.id   AF-A0A452Z9G8-F1
#
_cell.length_a   1.000
_cell.length_b   1.000
_cell.length_c   1.000
_cell.angle_alpha   90.00
_cell.angle_beta   90.00
_cell.angle_gamma   90.00
#
_symmetry.space_group_name_H-M   'P 1'
#
loop_
_entity.id
_entity.type
_entity.pdbx_description
1 polymer ?
#
loop_
_entity_poly.entity_id
_entity_poly.type
_entity_poly.pdbx_seq_one_letter_code
_entity_poly.pdbx_strand_id
1 'polypeptide(L)'
;RHPFSLTSAPDDDHLSIHIRSLGDWSYHVYDMFHEALRCSNLDLPKVSIDGPYGAASQDHSKYEIILLIGLGIGATPFISVLKDIANGLDKEGCAANHHSANGLRKAYFYWVTREQGSFEWFRDIMKEVSARDSKQGVIEMYNYLTSVYQEGDKRSVLISAIQALHFARHGIDII
;
A
#
# COMPACT_ATOMS: atom_id res chain seq x y z
N ARG A 1 -5.55 -23.73 3.69
CA ARG A 1 -5.51 -22.67 2.64
C ARG A 1 -5.80 -21.34 3.34
N HIS A 2 -5.05 -20.28 3.07
CA HIS A 2 -5.21 -18.97 3.71
C HIS A 2 -5.40 -17.90 2.63
N PRO A 3 -6.42 -17.03 2.73
CA PRO A 3 -6.67 -16.01 1.73
C PRO A 3 -5.74 -14.80 1.94
N PHE A 4 -5.19 -14.27 0.84
CA PHE A 4 -4.38 -13.05 0.84
C PHE A 4 -4.78 -12.17 -0.34
N SER A 5 -4.85 -10.86 -0.11
CA SER A 5 -4.95 -9.89 -1.19
C SER A 5 -3.60 -9.74 -1.88
N LEU A 6 -3.62 -9.58 -3.20
CA LEU A 6 -2.44 -9.23 -3.97
C LEU A 6 -2.05 -7.78 -3.70
N THR A 7 -0.75 -7.51 -3.59
CA THR A 7 -0.17 -6.16 -3.60
C THR A 7 0.38 -5.75 -4.95
N SER A 8 0.58 -6.71 -5.85
CA SER A 8 1.00 -6.45 -7.23
C SER A 8 -0.15 -5.89 -8.05
N ALA A 9 0.16 -5.04 -9.02
CA ALA A 9 -0.78 -4.64 -10.05
C ALA A 9 -0.99 -5.78 -11.07
N PRO A 10 -2.09 -5.76 -11.85
CA PRO A 10 -2.34 -6.74 -12.91
C PRO A 10 -1.21 -6.82 -13.96
N ASP A 11 -0.52 -5.71 -14.21
CA ASP A 11 0.55 -5.60 -15.21
C ASP A 11 1.96 -5.92 -14.66
N ASP A 12 2.11 -6.29 -13.38
CA ASP A 12 3.41 -6.65 -12.81
C ASP A 12 3.89 -8.03 -13.31
N ASP A 13 5.20 -8.18 -13.51
CA ASP A 13 5.82 -9.46 -13.93
C ASP A 13 5.70 -10.60 -12.89
N HIS A 14 5.42 -10.23 -11.63
CA HIS A 14 5.36 -11.17 -10.51
C HIS A 14 4.17 -10.86 -9.59
N LEU A 15 3.56 -11.92 -9.05
CA LEU A 15 2.57 -11.80 -7.99
C LEU A 15 3.28 -11.49 -6.67
N SER A 16 2.82 -10.44 -5.99
CA SER A 16 3.26 -10.12 -4.63
C SER A 16 2.11 -10.18 -3.64
N ILE A 17 2.39 -10.71 -2.45
CA ILE A 17 1.49 -10.74 -1.30
C ILE A 17 2.24 -10.25 -0.07
N HIS A 18 1.54 -9.60 0.83
CA HIS A 18 2.08 -9.19 2.12
C HIS A 18 1.37 -9.96 3.23
N ILE A 19 2.12 -10.84 3.90
CA ILE A 19 1.61 -11.67 5.00
C ILE A 19 2.11 -11.08 6.31
N ARG A 20 1.18 -10.69 7.17
CA ARG A 20 1.51 -10.29 8.54
C ARG A 20 1.58 -11.52 9.44
N SER A 21 2.66 -11.67 10.20
CA SER A 21 2.84 -12.76 11.16
C SER A 21 1.99 -12.52 12.42
N LEU A 22 0.84 -13.19 12.50
CA LEU A 22 -0.18 -13.01 13.55
C LEU A 22 -0.60 -14.31 14.26
N GLY A 23 -0.09 -15.46 13.82
CA GLY A 23 -0.45 -16.76 14.38
C GLY A 23 0.38 -17.89 13.79
N ASP A 24 0.19 -19.08 14.33
CA ASP A 24 1.04 -20.27 14.14
C ASP A 24 1.43 -20.51 12.68
N TRP A 25 0.44 -20.52 11.78
CA TRP A 25 0.69 -20.74 10.35
C TRP A 25 1.56 -19.64 9.72
N SER A 26 1.27 -18.37 10.02
CA SER A 26 2.01 -17.24 9.46
C SER A 26 3.43 -17.13 10.01
N TYR A 27 3.65 -17.50 11.28
CA TYR A 27 4.99 -17.61 11.85
C TYR A 27 5.78 -18.75 11.20
N HIS A 28 5.15 -19.91 11.03
CA HIS A 28 5.80 -21.04 10.38
C HIS A 28 6.22 -20.73 8.94
N VAL A 29 5.34 -20.06 8.18
CA VAL A 29 5.68 -19.60 6.81
C VAL A 29 6.84 -18.61 6.85
N TYR A 30 6.81 -17.64 7.76
CA TYR A 30 7.90 -16.69 7.92
C TYR A 30 9.23 -17.39 8.19
N ASP A 31 9.28 -18.29 9.16
CA ASP A 31 10.49 -19.02 9.55
C ASP A 31 11.03 -19.88 8.39
N MET A 32 10.14 -20.56 7.68
CA MET A 32 10.50 -21.41 6.54
C MET A 32 11.18 -20.61 5.42
N PHE A 33 10.63 -19.43 5.06
CA PHE A 33 11.25 -18.56 4.06
C PHE A 33 12.52 -17.88 4.61
N HIS A 34 12.52 -17.48 5.88
CA HIS A 34 13.67 -16.84 6.51
C HIS A 34 14.90 -17.75 6.54
N GLU A 35 14.70 -19.03 6.89
CA GLU A 35 15.77 -20.02 6.92
C GLU A 35 16.29 -20.34 5.50
N ALA A 36 15.38 -20.52 4.54
CA ALA A 36 15.76 -20.76 3.14
C ALA A 36 16.63 -19.62 2.57
N LEU A 37 16.30 -18.37 2.89
CA LEU A 37 17.06 -17.19 2.48
C LEU A 37 18.43 -17.10 3.17
N ARG A 38 18.57 -17.55 4.43
CA ARG A 38 19.85 -17.57 5.15
C ARG A 38 20.85 -18.57 4.59
N CYS A 39 20.37 -19.72 4.11
CA CYS A 39 21.23 -20.83 3.72
C CYS A 39 21.81 -20.71 2.29
N SER A 40 21.41 -19.70 1.50
CA SER A 40 21.90 -19.34 0.13
C SER A 40 21.94 -20.45 -0.94
N ASN A 41 21.67 -21.72 -0.57
CA ASN A 41 21.77 -22.93 -1.38
C ASN A 41 20.52 -23.84 -1.22
N LEU A 42 19.47 -23.36 -0.55
CA LEU A 42 18.22 -24.11 -0.39
C LEU A 42 17.19 -23.64 -1.44
N ASP A 43 16.53 -24.60 -2.07
CA ASP A 43 15.36 -24.35 -2.90
C ASP A 43 14.30 -23.63 -2.05
N LEU A 44 13.77 -22.52 -2.57
CA LEU A 44 12.69 -21.80 -1.91
C LEU A 44 11.46 -22.71 -1.77
N PRO A 45 10.69 -22.57 -0.68
CA PRO A 45 9.47 -23.35 -0.48
C PRO A 45 8.50 -23.20 -1.65
N LYS A 46 7.99 -24.34 -2.15
CA LYS A 46 7.00 -24.34 -3.23
C LYS A 46 5.64 -23.92 -2.70
N VAL A 47 5.02 -22.94 -3.36
CA VAL A 47 3.70 -22.40 -3.00
C VAL A 47 2.68 -22.81 -4.06
N SER A 48 1.54 -23.36 -3.63
CA SER A 48 0.39 -23.60 -4.50
C SER A 48 -0.61 -22.47 -4.37
N ILE A 49 -1.05 -21.93 -5.51
CA ILE A 49 -1.97 -20.79 -5.58
C ILE A 49 -3.32 -21.28 -6.11
N ASP A 50 -4.38 -20.79 -5.49
CA ASP A 50 -5.77 -21.05 -5.87
C ASP A 50 -6.46 -19.68 -6.02
N GLY A 51 -6.96 -19.35 -7.22
CA GLY A 51 -7.50 -18.03 -7.53
C GLY A 51 -7.35 -17.62 -9.01
N PRO A 52 -7.66 -16.36 -9.37
CA PRO A 52 -8.01 -15.26 -8.46
C PRO A 52 -9.44 -15.36 -7.89
N TYR A 53 -9.64 -14.74 -6.73
CA TYR A 53 -10.97 -14.52 -6.12
C TYR A 53 -11.29 -13.03 -6.19
N GLY A 54 -12.51 -12.69 -6.63
CA GLY A 54 -12.92 -11.31 -6.84
C GLY A 54 -12.95 -10.46 -5.58
N ALA A 55 -12.80 -9.15 -5.74
CA ALA A 55 -12.87 -8.16 -4.66
C ALA A 55 -13.71 -6.95 -5.09
N ALA A 56 -14.40 -6.32 -4.14
CA ALA A 56 -15.23 -5.13 -4.42
C ALA A 56 -14.44 -3.98 -5.05
N SER A 57 -13.12 -3.90 -4.81
CA SER A 57 -12.23 -2.88 -5.36
C SER A 57 -11.82 -3.12 -6.82
N GLN A 58 -12.19 -4.25 -7.44
CA GLN A 58 -11.83 -4.56 -8.83
C GLN A 58 -12.47 -3.59 -9.84
N ASP A 59 -13.66 -3.09 -9.51
CA ASP A 59 -14.44 -2.19 -10.36
C ASP A 59 -14.06 -0.71 -10.21
N HIS A 60 -12.91 -0.40 -9.61
CA HIS A 60 -12.48 0.97 -9.32
C HIS A 60 -12.45 1.88 -10.56
N SER A 61 -12.17 1.33 -11.76
CA SER A 61 -12.14 2.05 -13.03
C SER A 61 -13.52 2.51 -13.53
N LYS A 62 -14.62 1.99 -12.94
CA LYS A 62 -15.99 2.41 -13.28
C LYS A 62 -16.37 3.77 -12.66
N TYR A 63 -15.53 4.31 -11.78
CA TYR A 63 -15.80 5.51 -11.01
C TYR A 63 -14.81 6.62 -11.36
N GLU A 64 -15.31 7.85 -11.52
CA GLU A 64 -14.45 9.02 -11.75
C GLU A 64 -13.68 9.43 -10.49
N ILE A 65 -14.25 9.20 -9.30
CA ILE A 65 -13.63 9.54 -8.03
C ILE A 65 -13.72 8.34 -7.11
N ILE A 66 -12.58 7.93 -6.54
CA ILE A 66 -12.52 6.81 -5.59
C ILE A 66 -11.96 7.25 -4.25
N LEU A 67 -12.52 6.69 -3.17
CA LEU A 67 -12.04 6.83 -1.80
C LEU A 67 -11.66 5.45 -1.28
N LEU A 68 -10.37 5.26 -1.04
CA LEU A 68 -9.76 4.02 -0.57
C LEU A 68 -9.35 4.20 0.89
N ILE A 69 -9.91 3.41 1.80
CA ILE A 69 -9.61 3.51 3.24
C ILE A 69 -9.03 2.18 3.71
N GLY A 70 -7.71 2.15 3.96
CA GLY A 70 -6.99 0.99 4.46
C GLY A 70 -6.70 1.10 5.96
N LEU A 71 -6.95 0.02 6.72
CA LEU A 71 -6.61 -0.07 8.14
C LEU A 71 -5.52 -1.13 8.38
N GLY A 72 -4.36 -0.73 8.91
CA GLY A 72 -3.23 -1.63 9.15
C GLY A 72 -2.82 -2.39 7.88
N ILE A 73 -2.71 -3.72 7.96
CA ILE A 73 -2.44 -4.57 6.78
C ILE A 73 -3.60 -4.58 5.76
N GLY A 74 -4.80 -4.13 6.15
CA GLY A 74 -5.95 -3.98 5.25
C GLY A 74 -5.75 -2.95 4.13
N ALA A 75 -4.63 -2.24 4.09
CA ALA A 75 -4.22 -1.42 2.95
C ALA A 75 -3.78 -2.24 1.73
N THR A 76 -3.31 -3.47 1.91
CA THR A 76 -2.79 -4.37 0.86
C THR A 76 -3.58 -4.38 -0.46
N PRO A 77 -4.92 -4.59 -0.49
CA PRO A 77 -5.67 -4.57 -1.75
C PRO A 77 -5.65 -3.19 -2.43
N PHE A 78 -5.62 -2.11 -1.66
CA PHE A 78 -5.57 -0.76 -2.21
C PHE A 78 -4.20 -0.38 -2.76
N ILE A 79 -3.12 -0.98 -2.24
CA ILE A 79 -1.79 -0.82 -2.83
C ILE A 79 -1.76 -1.35 -4.27
N SER A 80 -2.38 -2.50 -4.53
CA SER A 80 -2.54 -3.05 -5.88
C SER A 80 -3.32 -2.09 -6.79
N VAL A 81 -4.44 -1.55 -6.30
CA VAL A 81 -5.25 -0.56 -7.03
C VAL A 81 -4.46 0.72 -7.34
N LEU A 82 -3.70 1.25 -6.38
CA LEU A 82 -2.88 2.46 -6.60
C LEU A 82 -1.80 2.24 -7.65
N LYS A 83 -1.15 1.07 -7.65
CA LYS A 83 -0.19 0.70 -8.70
C LYS A 83 -0.86 0.58 -10.07
N ASP A 84 -2.03 -0.05 -10.14
CA ASP A 84 -2.79 -0.20 -11.38
C ASP A 84 -3.16 1.15 -11.98
N ILE A 85 -3.68 2.07 -11.15
CA ILE A 85 -3.96 3.45 -11.55
C ILE A 85 -2.69 4.13 -12.08
N ALA A 86 -1.59 4.09 -11.32
CA ALA A 86 -0.32 4.71 -11.71
C ALA A 86 0.23 4.18 -13.04
N ASN A 87 0.08 2.88 -13.29
CA ASN A 87 0.48 2.26 -14.56
C ASN A 87 -0.41 2.73 -15.72
N GLY A 88 -1.71 2.93 -15.48
CA GLY A 88 -2.63 3.51 -16.44
C GLY A 88 -2.24 4.94 -16.85
N LEU A 89 -1.78 5.76 -15.91
CA LEU A 89 -1.37 7.15 -16.16
C LEU A 89 -0.19 7.25 -17.16
N ASP A 90 0.75 6.30 -17.10
CA ASP A 90 1.90 6.24 -18.02
C ASP A 90 1.46 5.85 -19.45
N LYS A 91 0.42 5.03 -19.58
CA LYS A 91 -0.10 4.56 -20.88
C LYS A 91 -0.89 5.64 -21.62
N GLU A 92 -1.67 6.45 -20.90
CA GLU A 92 -2.44 7.56 -21.50
C GLU A 92 -1.53 8.67 -22.07
N GLY A 93 -0.32 8.83 -21.55
CA GLY A 93 0.70 9.73 -22.12
C GLY A 93 1.22 9.33 -23.51
N CYS A 94 1.04 8.07 -23.91
CA CYS A 94 1.54 7.52 -25.17
C CYS A 94 0.45 7.21 -26.21
N ALA A 95 -0.81 7.06 -25.80
CA ALA A 95 -1.92 6.69 -26.66
C ALA A 95 -3.09 7.68 -26.55
N ALA A 96 -2.92 8.87 -27.12
CA ALA A 96 -4.05 9.73 -27.45
C ALA A 96 -4.87 9.07 -28.57
N ASN A 97 -5.83 8.21 -28.20
CA ASN A 97 -7.07 7.86 -28.90
C ASN A 97 -7.48 6.40 -28.60
N HIS A 98 -8.37 6.20 -27.63
CA HIS A 98 -9.63 5.46 -27.81
C HIS A 98 -10.41 5.36 -26.48
N HIS A 99 -11.54 6.09 -26.43
CA HIS A 99 -12.71 5.89 -25.56
C HIS A 99 -12.53 5.48 -24.08
N SER A 100 -12.51 6.48 -23.19
CA SER A 100 -13.46 6.47 -22.07
C SER A 100 -13.79 7.90 -21.67
N ALA A 101 -15.03 8.31 -21.91
CA ALA A 101 -15.55 9.61 -21.48
C ALA A 101 -15.79 9.69 -19.96
N ASN A 102 -15.38 8.66 -19.18
CA ASN A 102 -15.44 8.60 -17.71
C ASN A 102 -14.11 8.05 -17.13
N GLY A 103 -12.98 8.66 -17.47
CA GLY A 103 -11.69 8.31 -16.85
C GLY A 103 -11.64 8.63 -15.36
N LEU A 104 -10.82 7.92 -14.59
CA LEU A 104 -10.58 8.23 -13.19
C LEU A 104 -9.96 9.63 -13.09
N ARG A 105 -10.66 10.55 -12.42
CA ARG A 105 -10.23 11.93 -12.19
C ARG A 105 -9.46 12.09 -10.89
N LYS A 106 -9.83 11.32 -9.86
CA LYS A 106 -9.22 11.44 -8.54
C LYS A 106 -9.30 10.16 -7.72
N ALA A 107 -8.20 9.79 -7.09
CA ALA A 107 -8.13 8.74 -6.09
C ALA A 107 -7.61 9.29 -4.78
N TYR A 108 -8.39 9.12 -3.71
CA TYR A 108 -7.98 9.46 -2.36
C TYR A 108 -7.69 8.18 -1.59
N PHE A 109 -6.48 8.05 -1.07
CA PHE A 109 -6.07 6.91 -0.26
C PHE A 109 -5.79 7.36 1.17
N TYR A 110 -6.60 6.86 2.10
CA TYR A 110 -6.43 7.05 3.53
C TYR A 110 -5.91 5.76 4.12
N TRP A 111 -4.66 5.77 4.57
CA TRP A 111 -4.08 4.65 5.29
C TRP A 111 -3.93 4.98 6.76
N VAL A 112 -4.64 4.23 7.60
CA VAL A 112 -4.58 4.37 9.05
C VAL A 112 -3.91 3.14 9.63
N THR A 113 -2.81 3.32 10.34
CA THR A 113 -2.12 2.23 11.04
C THR A 113 -1.80 2.59 12.48
N ARG A 114 -1.60 1.57 13.31
CA ARG A 114 -1.15 1.68 14.71
C ARG A 114 0.32 1.35 14.88
N GLU A 115 0.99 0.87 13.83
CA GLU A 115 2.36 0.41 13.93
C GLU A 115 3.22 1.25 13.00
N GLN A 116 4.19 1.96 13.56
CA GLN A 116 5.08 2.80 12.76
C GLN A 116 5.88 1.97 11.75
N GLY A 117 6.26 0.74 12.13
CA GLY A 117 6.94 -0.20 11.24
C GLY A 117 6.09 -0.59 10.03
N SER A 118 4.76 -0.43 10.08
CA SER A 118 3.91 -0.70 8.93
C SER A 118 4.20 0.20 7.76
N PHE A 119 4.56 1.47 7.99
CA PHE A 119 4.83 2.40 6.88
C PHE A 119 6.00 1.95 6.00
N GLU A 120 6.93 1.15 6.54
CA GLU A 120 8.03 0.62 5.76
C GLU A 120 7.57 -0.42 4.73
N TRP A 121 6.47 -1.14 4.97
CA TRP A 121 5.98 -2.20 4.09
C TRP A 121 5.66 -1.69 2.69
N PHE A 122 5.05 -0.51 2.58
CA PHE A 122 4.62 0.06 1.30
C PHE A 122 5.35 1.34 0.94
N ARG A 123 6.39 1.73 1.70
CA ARG A 123 7.12 2.99 1.49
C ARG A 123 7.61 3.14 0.05
N ASP A 124 8.25 2.10 -0.47
CA ASP A 124 8.92 2.18 -1.77
C ASP A 124 7.89 2.14 -2.91
N ILE A 125 6.78 1.41 -2.73
CA ILE A 125 5.63 1.41 -3.64
C ILE A 125 4.95 2.79 -3.65
N MET A 126 4.68 3.38 -2.49
CA MET A 126 4.08 4.72 -2.41
C MET A 126 4.96 5.77 -3.09
N LYS A 127 6.29 5.69 -2.90
CA LYS A 127 7.24 6.58 -3.60
C LYS A 127 7.18 6.41 -5.12
N GLU A 128 7.15 5.18 -5.60
CA GLU A 128 7.04 4.87 -7.04
C GLU A 128 5.74 5.44 -7.62
N VAL A 129 4.61 5.19 -6.95
CA VAL A 129 3.30 5.70 -7.36
C VAL A 129 3.29 7.24 -7.38
N SER A 130 3.80 7.89 -6.33
CA SER A 130 3.89 9.36 -6.29
C SER A 130 4.81 9.92 -7.38
N ALA A 131 5.88 9.22 -7.75
CA ALA A 131 6.76 9.66 -8.82
C ALA A 131 6.07 9.61 -10.19
N ARG A 132 5.28 8.56 -10.47
CA ARG A 132 4.49 8.43 -11.70
C ARG A 132 3.35 9.45 -11.78
N ASP A 133 2.66 9.70 -10.68
CA ASP A 133 1.55 10.64 -10.61
C ASP A 133 1.99 12.12 -10.54
N SER A 134 3.29 12.40 -10.45
CA SER A 134 3.84 13.76 -10.24
C SER A 134 3.38 14.83 -11.24
N LYS A 135 2.97 14.42 -12.45
CA LYS A 135 2.51 15.34 -13.51
C LYS A 135 1.01 15.58 -13.51
N GLN A 136 0.22 14.62 -13.04
CA GLN A 136 -1.24 14.62 -13.20
C GLN A 136 -1.95 14.90 -11.87
N GLY A 137 -1.39 14.44 -10.75
CA GLY A 137 -1.94 14.67 -9.42
C GLY A 137 -3.29 13.97 -9.22
N VAL A 138 -3.50 12.81 -9.85
CA VAL A 138 -4.72 12.01 -9.73
C VAL A 138 -4.80 11.36 -8.35
N ILE A 139 -3.67 10.99 -7.75
CA ILE A 139 -3.59 10.20 -6.52
C ILE A 139 -3.18 11.10 -5.35
N GLU A 140 -4.02 11.16 -4.32
CA GLU A 140 -3.70 11.77 -3.03
C GLU A 140 -3.62 10.72 -1.94
N MET A 141 -2.51 10.70 -1.21
CA MET A 141 -2.27 9.73 -0.13
C MET A 141 -2.18 10.44 1.23
N TYR A 142 -2.98 9.95 2.18
CA TYR A 142 -3.04 10.44 3.55
C TYR A 142 -2.72 9.30 4.51
N ASN A 143 -1.57 9.40 5.17
CA ASN A 143 -1.04 8.39 6.07
C ASN A 143 -1.21 8.84 7.53
N TYR A 144 -1.99 8.08 8.31
CA TYR A 144 -2.30 8.36 9.71
C TYR A 144 -1.70 7.29 10.62
N LEU A 145 -0.90 7.71 11.59
CA LEU A 145 -0.43 6.87 12.68
C LEU A 145 -1.24 7.14 13.93
N THR A 146 -2.01 6.15 14.38
CA THR A 146 -2.95 6.30 15.50
C THR A 146 -2.38 5.86 16.86
N SER A 147 -1.12 5.42 16.89
CA SER A 147 -0.40 5.11 18.12
C SER A 147 0.57 6.23 18.47
N VAL A 148 0.33 6.90 19.60
CA VAL A 148 1.37 7.68 20.29
C VAL A 148 1.89 6.79 21.41
N TYR A 149 3.09 6.22 21.24
CA TYR A 149 3.71 5.45 22.32
C TYR A 149 4.17 6.39 23.44
N GLN A 150 4.18 5.87 24.66
CA GLN A 150 4.45 6.60 25.90
C GLN A 150 5.71 7.47 25.85
N GLU A 151 5.68 8.53 26.66
CA GLU A 151 6.76 9.50 26.86
C GLU A 151 8.12 8.79 27.06
N GLY A 152 9.05 8.98 26.12
CA GLY A 152 10.39 8.39 26.16
C GLY A 152 10.78 7.54 24.95
N ASP A 153 9.84 7.15 24.08
CA ASP A 153 10.21 6.55 22.79
C ASP A 153 10.81 7.62 21.87
N LYS A 154 12.05 7.41 21.41
CA LYS A 154 12.76 8.28 20.46
C LYS A 154 11.94 8.56 19.19
N ARG A 155 11.04 7.63 18.83
CA ARG A 155 10.19 7.74 17.65
C ARG A 155 8.93 8.57 17.89
N SER A 156 8.38 8.54 19.12
CA SER A 156 7.32 9.47 19.54
C SER A 156 7.83 10.91 19.59
N VAL A 157 9.07 11.13 20.03
CA VAL A 157 9.69 12.47 20.07
C VAL A 157 9.72 13.13 18.69
N LEU A 158 10.08 12.38 17.65
CA LEU A 158 10.12 12.92 16.27
C LEU A 158 8.71 13.25 15.76
N ILE A 159 7.74 12.38 15.99
CA ILE A 159 6.35 12.59 15.55
C ILE A 159 5.73 13.77 16.30
N SER A 160 5.91 13.86 17.61
CA SER A 160 5.47 15.01 18.42
C SER A 160 6.15 16.31 18.00
N ALA A 161 7.44 16.29 17.65
CA ALA A 161 8.14 17.46 17.13
C ALA A 161 7.59 17.92 15.77
N ILE A 162 7.30 16.98 14.86
CA ILE A 162 6.69 17.27 13.55
C ILE A 162 5.25 17.78 13.73
N GLN A 163 4.46 17.17 14.61
CA GLN A 163 3.10 17.63 14.96
C GLN A 163 3.13 19.06 15.53
N ALA A 164 4.04 19.34 16.47
CA ALA A 164 4.20 20.68 17.04
C ALA A 164 4.61 21.72 15.98
N LEU A 165 5.51 21.36 15.05
CA LEU A 165 5.91 22.21 13.92
C LEU A 165 4.75 22.46 12.94
N HIS A 166 3.95 21.43 12.65
CA HIS A 166 2.79 21.56 11.78
C HIS A 166 1.71 22.45 12.40
N PHE A 167 1.41 22.22 13.68
CA PHE A 167 0.48 23.03 14.47
C PHE A 167 0.94 24.50 14.52
N ALA A 168 2.23 24.75 14.76
CA ALA A 168 2.78 26.10 14.77
C ALA A 168 2.68 26.82 13.40
N ARG A 169 2.69 26.08 12.29
CA ARG A 169 2.59 26.65 10.93
C ARG A 169 1.17 26.83 10.42
N HIS A 170 0.25 25.93 10.73
CA HIS A 170 -1.09 25.91 10.13
C HIS A 170 -2.22 26.10 11.15
N GLY A 171 -1.91 26.11 12.45
CA GLY A 171 -2.89 26.28 13.53
C GLY A 171 -3.83 25.08 13.71
N ILE A 172 -3.56 23.96 13.04
CA ILE A 172 -4.41 22.75 13.05
C ILE A 172 -3.61 21.61 13.70
N ASP A 173 -4.22 21.01 14.72
CA ASP A 173 -3.67 19.87 15.45
C ASP A 173 -3.94 18.59 14.65
N ILE A 174 -2.89 17.81 14.37
CA ILE A 174 -3.01 16.51 13.71
C ILE A 174 -2.86 15.45 14.78
N ILE A 175 -3.99 15.03 15.34
CA ILE A 175 -4.11 13.87 16.24
C ILE A 175 -4.29 12.61 15.40
#